data_AF-A0A520HFH0-F1
#
_entry.id   AF-A0A520HFH0-F1
#
_cell.length_a   1.000
_cell.length_b   1.000
_cell.length_c   1.000
_cell.angle_alpha   90.00
_cell.angle_beta   90.00
_cell.angle_gamma   90.00
#
_symmetry.space_group_name_H-M   'P 1'
#
loop_
_entity.id
_entity.type
_entity.pdbx_description
1 polymer ?
#
loop_
_entity_poly.entity_id
_entity_poly.type
_entity_poly.pdbx_seq_one_letter_code
_entity_poly.pdbx_strand_id
1 'polypeptide(L)' 'HIDPKLVLVQARPKRAHQGWRYLEGADAPLDLGGDVTGLDVMPPALMAKLAELALI' A
#
# COMPACT_ATOMS: atom_id res chain seq x y z
N HIS A 1 24.29 -11.37 10.42
CA HIS A 1 24.02 -9.96 10.03
C HIS A 1 22.65 -9.96 9.39
N ILE A 2 21.64 -9.34 10.01
CA ILE A 2 20.32 -9.21 9.38
C ILE A 2 20.43 -7.99 8.47
N ASP A 3 20.24 -8.18 7.18
CA ASP A 3 20.08 -7.09 6.22
C ASP A 3 18.59 -6.71 6.23
N PRO A 4 18.17 -5.63 6.92
CA PRO A 4 16.77 -5.31 7.09
C PRO A 4 16.35 -4.38 5.95
N LYS A 5 16.28 -4.92 4.73
CA LYS A 5 15.72 -4.17 3.61
C LYS A 5 14.29 -3.77 3.96
N LEU A 6 14.06 -2.48 4.15
CA LEU A 6 12.74 -1.91 4.40
C LEU A 6 11.99 -1.84 3.08
N VAL A 7 10.78 -2.40 3.06
CA VAL A 7 9.85 -2.31 1.94
C VAL A 7 8.66 -1.47 2.43
N LEU A 8 8.43 -0.34 1.75
CA LEU A 8 7.26 0.49 2.02
C LEU A 8 6.03 -0.20 1.44
N VAL A 9 4.90 -0.15 2.15
CA VAL A 9 3.63 -0.75 1.70
C VAL A 9 2.48 0.24 1.82
N GLN A 10 1.42 0.02 1.06
CA GLN A 10 0.21 0.83 1.09
C GLN A 10 -0.43 0.84 2.48
N ALA A 11 -0.88 2.02 2.92
CA ALA A 11 -1.56 2.18 4.19
C ALA A 11 -2.93 1.49 4.15
N ARG A 12 -3.21 0.67 5.18
CA ARG A 12 -4.52 0.03 5.36
C ARG A 12 -5.00 0.19 6.80
N PRO A 13 -6.29 0.46 7.04
CA PRO A 13 -6.85 0.44 8.39
C PRO A 13 -6.67 -0.93 9.02
N LYS A 14 -5.97 -1.01 10.15
CA LYS A 14 -5.80 -2.26 10.90
C LYS A 14 -5.72 -1.99 12.40
N ARG A 15 -6.01 -3.02 13.21
CA ARG A 15 -5.79 -2.92 14.66
C ARG A 15 -4.31 -2.76 14.95
N ALA A 16 -4.00 -1.97 15.98
CA ALA A 16 -2.63 -1.81 16.46
C ALA A 16 -2.01 -3.19 16.77
N HIS A 17 -0.73 -3.35 16.42
CA HIS A 17 0.08 -4.55 16.68
C HIS A 17 -0.31 -5.84 15.92
N GLN A 18 -1.29 -5.82 15.01
CA GLN A 18 -1.52 -6.97 14.12
C GLN A 18 -0.42 -7.01 13.05
N GLY A 19 0.54 -7.92 13.23
CA GLY A 19 1.68 -8.11 12.34
C GLY A 19 1.29 -8.85 11.06
N TRP A 20 1.73 -8.33 9.91
CA TRP A 20 1.41 -8.92 8.59
C TRP A 20 2.14 -10.24 8.30
N ARG A 21 3.14 -10.60 9.12
CA ARG A 21 3.85 -11.89 9.01
C ARG A 21 2.94 -13.12 9.11
N TYR A 22 1.74 -12.97 9.64
CA TYR A 22 0.78 -14.07 9.80
C TYR A 22 -0.42 -13.95 8.85
N LEU A 23 -0.36 -13.03 7.88
CA LEU A 23 -1.35 -12.95 6.81
C LEU A 23 -0.96 -13.94 5.71
N GLU A 24 -1.95 -14.53 5.05
CA GLU A 24 -1.71 -15.25 3.80
C GLU A 24 -1.15 -14.27 2.76
N GLY A 25 -0.39 -14.77 1.77
CA GLY A 25 0.28 -13.90 0.79
C GLY A 25 -0.69 -12.96 0.05
N ALA A 26 -1.94 -13.40 -0.15
CA ALA A 26 -3.00 -12.60 -0.77
C ALA A 26 -3.53 -11.47 0.15
N ASP A 27 -3.35 -11.59 1.46
CA ASP A 27 -3.81 -10.63 2.46
C ASP A 27 -2.73 -9.60 2.83
N ALA A 28 -1.47 -9.87 2.47
CA ALA A 28 -0.37 -8.93 2.66
C ALA A 28 -0.66 -7.61 1.90
N PRO A 29 -0.38 -6.44 2.50
CA PRO A 29 -0.52 -5.18 1.79
C PRO A 29 0.43 -5.12 0.59
N LEU A 30 -0.01 -4.47 -0.47
CA LEU A 30 0.81 -4.20 -1.65
C LEU A 30 1.93 -3.23 -1.30
N ASP A 31 3.08 -3.36 -1.95
CA ASP A 31 4.18 -2.42 -1.84
C ASP A 31 3.76 -1.01 -2.29
N LEU A 32 4.24 0.01 -1.59
CA LEU A 32 3.97 1.41 -1.91
C LEU A 32 4.71 1.76 -3.20
N GLY A 33 3.97 2.16 -4.23
CA GLY A 33 4.52 2.36 -5.58
C GLY A 33 4.66 1.09 -6.42
N GLY A 34 4.13 -0.06 -5.96
CA GLY A 34 3.90 -1.23 -6.81
C GLY A 34 2.86 -0.94 -7.90
N ASP A 35 2.71 -1.84 -8.88
CA ASP A 35 1.84 -1.68 -10.06
C ASP A 35 0.37 -1.42 -9.67
N VAL A 36 0.02 -0.14 -9.47
CA VAL A 36 -1.38 0.29 -9.38
C VAL A 36 -1.89 0.39 -10.81
N THR A 37 -2.37 -0.75 -11.31
CA THR A 37 -2.97 -0.83 -12.64
C THR A 37 -4.13 0.18 -12.75
N GLY A 38 -4.09 1.07 -13.74
CA GLY A 38 -5.16 2.01 -14.02
C GLY A 38 -4.97 3.45 -13.50
N LEU A 39 -3.83 3.78 -12.87
CA LEU A 39 -3.49 5.17 -12.52
C LEU A 39 -3.38 6.07 -13.77
N ASP A 40 -2.87 5.51 -14.86
CA ASP A 40 -2.70 6.16 -16.16
C ASP A 40 -4.04 6.52 -16.84
N VAL A 41 -5.11 5.82 -16.51
CA VAL A 41 -6.46 6.04 -17.05
C VAL A 41 -7.35 6.85 -16.09
N MET A 42 -6.84 7.21 -14.91
CA MET A 42 -7.63 7.84 -13.86
C MET A 42 -7.83 9.35 -14.12
N PRO A 43 -9.06 9.89 -13.97
CA PRO A 43 -9.28 11.33 -14.07
C PRO A 43 -8.45 12.12 -13.05
N PRO A 44 -7.83 13.27 -13.42
CA PRO A 44 -6.94 14.02 -12.55
C PRO A 44 -7.56 14.43 -11.20
N ALA A 45 -8.85 14.79 -11.21
CA ALA A 45 -9.57 15.19 -10.00
C ALA A 45 -9.76 14.03 -9.00
N LEU A 46 -9.89 12.80 -9.48
CA LEU A 46 -9.99 11.61 -8.63
C LEU A 46 -8.62 11.27 -8.04
N MET A 47 -7.57 11.37 -8.86
CA MET A 47 -6.18 11.17 -8.45
C MET A 47 -5.78 12.11 -7.30
N ALA A 48 -6.09 13.41 -7.44
CA ALA A 48 -5.85 14.40 -6.39
C ALA A 48 -6.56 14.05 -5.06
N LYS A 49 -7.83 13.63 -5.12
CA LYS A 49 -8.60 13.26 -3.93
C LYS A 49 -8.08 12.00 -3.24
N LEU A 50 -7.60 11.02 -3.99
CA LEU A 50 -7.01 9.80 -3.41
C LEU A 50 -5.65 10.09 -2.76
N ALA A 51 -4.83 10.95 -3.38
CA ALA A 51 -3.56 11.39 -2.82
C ALA A 51 -3.75 12.15 -1.49
N GLU A 52 -4.75 13.04 -1.40
CA GLU A 52 -5.12 13.73 -0.15
C GLU A 52 -5.47 12.75 0.99
N LEU A 53 -6.00 11.57 0.65
CA LEU A 53 -6.38 10.52 1.60
C LEU A 53 -5.28 9.46 1.82
N ALA A 54 -4.11 9.61 1.18
CA ALA A 54 -3.02 8.64 1.19
C ALA A 54 -3.45 7.21 0.77
N LEU A 55 -4.32 7.12 -0.24
CA LEU A 55 -4.85 5.86 -0.77
C LEU A 55 -4.09 5.35 -2.01
N ILE A 56 -3.18 6.16 -2.54
CA ILE A 56 -2.30 5.87 -3.68
C ILE A 56 -0.91 6.46 -3.42
#